data_AF-A0A8S8YT99-F1
#
_entry.id   AF-A0A8S8YT99-F1
#
_cell.length_a   1.000
_cell.length_b   1.000
_cell.length_c   1.000
_cell.angle_alpha   90.00
_cell.angle_beta   90.00
_cell.angle_gamma   90.00
#
_symmetry.space_group_name_H-M   'P 1'
#
loop_
_entity.id
_entity.type
_entity.pdbx_description
1 polymer ?
#
loop_
_entity_poly.entity_id
_entity_poly.type
_entity_poly.pdbx_seq_one_letter_code
_entity_poly.pdbx_strand_id
1 'polypeptide(L)'
;MINELIGKGLPVWLPYGEVLKSEIENFAIETEEAYGYDRVTTPVLGKKELFETSGHLPHYAEGMYPPMKMDDGDYYLKAMNCPMHHLVFTNRKEVLQGSPH
;
A
#
# COMPACT_ATOMS: atom_id res chain seq x y z
N MET A 1 7.49 7.39 -19.08
CA MET A 1 6.69 7.19 -20.31
C MET A 1 5.22 7.16 -19.93
N ILE A 2 4.39 7.93 -20.63
CA ILE A 2 2.93 7.86 -20.53
C ILE A 2 2.44 7.24 -21.84
N ASN A 3 1.56 6.25 -21.76
CA ASN A 3 1.05 5.55 -22.93
C ASN A 3 -0.44 5.21 -22.72
N GLU A 4 -1.27 5.47 -23.72
CA GLU A 4 -2.72 5.21 -23.67
C GLU A 4 -3.04 3.71 -23.42
N LEU A 5 -2.20 2.79 -23.91
CA LEU A 5 -2.36 1.35 -23.66
C LEU A 5 -2.12 0.96 -22.21
N ILE A 6 -1.39 1.78 -21.45
CA ILE A 6 -1.10 1.56 -20.03
C ILE A 6 -2.21 2.19 -19.17
N GLY A 7 -2.70 3.35 -19.60
CA GLY A 7 -3.76 4.09 -18.90
C GLY A 7 -3.28 5.43 -18.36
N LYS A 8 -4.21 6.37 -18.26
CA LYS A 8 -3.94 7.73 -17.77
C LYS A 8 -3.62 7.71 -16.28
N GLY A 9 -2.58 8.43 -15.89
CA GLY A 9 -2.12 8.50 -14.49
C GLY A 9 -1.22 7.34 -14.06
N LEU A 10 -0.86 6.42 -14.97
CA LEU A 10 0.00 5.27 -14.68
C LEU A 10 1.34 5.41 -15.44
N PRO A 11 2.28 6.24 -14.96
CA PRO A 11 3.55 6.45 -15.65
C PRO A 11 4.46 5.22 -15.49
N VAL A 12 5.16 4.86 -16.57
CA VAL A 12 6.31 3.95 -16.51
C VAL A 12 7.57 4.76 -16.30
N TRP A 13 8.29 4.48 -15.23
CA TRP A 13 9.59 5.07 -14.95
C TRP A 13 10.65 4.47 -15.89
N LEU A 14 11.28 5.32 -16.71
CA LEU A 14 12.40 4.95 -17.58
C LEU A 14 13.71 5.07 -16.80
N PRO A 15 14.86 4.54 -17.28
CA PRO A 15 16.08 4.42 -16.46
C PRO A 15 16.47 5.66 -15.65
N TYR A 16 16.53 6.86 -16.25
CA TYR A 16 16.84 8.08 -15.51
C TYR A 16 15.72 8.53 -14.54
N GLY A 17 14.47 8.25 -14.88
CA GLY A 17 13.34 8.51 -13.97
C GLY A 17 13.33 7.54 -12.80
N GLU A 18 13.72 6.29 -13.02
CA GLU A 18 13.83 5.29 -11.94
C GLU A 18 14.95 5.65 -10.98
N VAL A 19 16.08 6.18 -11.47
CA VAL A 19 17.14 6.73 -10.61
C VAL A 19 16.57 7.82 -9.71
N LEU A 20 15.89 8.83 -10.29
CA LEU A 20 15.30 9.92 -9.49
C LEU A 20 14.29 9.41 -8.46
N LYS A 21 13.39 8.49 -8.86
CA LYS A 21 12.42 7.88 -7.95
C LYS A 21 13.14 7.16 -6.80
N SER A 22 14.18 6.39 -7.10
CA SER A 22 14.95 5.62 -6.12
C SER A 22 15.65 6.53 -5.11
N GLU A 23 16.24 7.65 -5.55
CA GLU A 23 16.87 8.61 -4.63
C GLU A 23 15.87 9.23 -3.64
N ILE A 24 14.64 9.52 -4.10
CA ILE A 24 13.57 10.03 -3.24
C ILE A 24 13.11 8.95 -2.24
N GLU A 25 12.96 7.70 -2.70
CA GLU A 25 12.61 6.56 -1.84
C GLU A 25 13.70 6.30 -0.78
N ASN A 26 14.98 6.33 -1.16
CA ASN A 26 16.11 6.18 -0.26
C ASN A 26 16.13 7.26 0.82
N PHE A 27 15.92 8.52 0.43
CA PHE A 27 15.83 9.62 1.40
C PHE A 27 14.68 9.41 2.41
N ALA A 28 13.52 8.94 1.94
CA ALA A 28 12.40 8.59 2.84
C ALA A 28 12.75 7.40 3.75
N ILE A 29 13.55 6.45 3.27
CA ILE A 29 14.04 5.33 4.08
C ILE A 29 14.95 5.79 5.20
N GLU A 30 16.01 6.50 4.87
CA GLU A 30 16.96 7.03 5.84
C GLU A 30 16.28 7.93 6.87
N THR A 31 15.30 8.75 6.43
CA THR A 31 14.52 9.60 7.33
C THR A 31 13.66 8.77 8.28
N GLU A 32 12.91 7.79 7.80
CA GLU A 32 12.08 6.93 8.67
C GLU A 32 12.93 6.17 9.69
N GLU A 33 14.09 5.64 9.29
CA GLU A 33 15.04 4.96 10.18
C GLU A 33 15.60 5.91 11.26
N ALA A 34 16.01 7.12 10.87
CA ALA A 34 16.52 8.12 11.82
C ALA A 34 15.48 8.53 12.87
N TYR A 35 14.19 8.42 12.56
CA TYR A 35 13.09 8.72 13.47
C TYR A 35 12.54 7.47 14.18
N GLY A 36 13.15 6.30 14.00
CA GLY A 36 12.79 5.07 14.69
C GLY A 36 11.50 4.40 14.21
N TYR A 37 11.12 4.59 12.95
CA TYR A 37 9.97 3.90 12.36
C TYR A 37 10.33 2.47 11.93
N ASP A 38 9.50 1.51 12.33
CA ASP A 38 9.52 0.14 11.81
C ASP A 38 8.84 0.10 10.43
N ARG A 39 9.62 0.08 9.35
CA ARG A 39 9.05 0.03 8.00
C ARG A 39 8.42 -1.34 7.71
N VAL A 40 7.19 -1.34 7.20
CA VAL A 40 6.50 -2.54 6.71
C VAL A 40 6.01 -2.34 5.29
N THR A 41 5.87 -3.43 4.54
CA THR A 41 5.23 -3.42 3.22
C THR A 41 3.93 -4.21 3.29
N THR A 42 2.88 -3.64 2.69
CA THR A 42 1.56 -4.26 2.64
C THR A 42 1.16 -4.55 1.19
N PRO A 43 0.43 -5.64 0.91
CA PRO A 43 -0.04 -5.95 -0.44
C PRO A 43 -0.82 -4.79 -1.08
N VAL A 44 -0.85 -4.75 -2.41
CA VAL A 44 -1.63 -3.72 -3.15
C VAL A 44 -3.13 -4.03 -3.21
N LEU A 45 -3.52 -5.28 -2.96
CA LEU A 45 -4.90 -5.74 -2.92
C LEU A 45 -5.29 -6.18 -1.51
N GLY A 46 -6.55 -6.00 -1.15
CA GLY A 46 -7.14 -6.53 0.07
C GLY A 46 -8.57 -7.02 -0.17
N LYS A 47 -9.05 -7.92 0.70
CA LYS A 47 -10.44 -8.38 0.63
C LYS A 47 -11.43 -7.24 0.92
N LYS A 48 -12.61 -7.33 0.35
CA LYS A 48 -13.72 -6.39 0.55
C LYS A 48 -13.97 -6.09 2.04
N GLU A 49 -13.99 -7.11 2.89
CA GLU A 49 -14.27 -6.98 4.33
C GLU A 49 -13.29 -6.06 5.04
N LEU A 50 -12.02 -6.01 4.61
CA LEU A 50 -11.02 -5.09 5.16
C LEU A 50 -11.41 -3.63 4.91
N PHE A 51 -11.87 -3.32 3.70
CA PHE A 51 -12.23 -1.97 3.30
C PHE A 51 -13.62 -1.57 3.77
N GLU A 52 -14.52 -2.53 4.01
CA GLU A 52 -15.79 -2.27 4.70
C GLU A 52 -15.56 -1.97 6.18
N THR A 53 -14.77 -2.80 6.86
CA THR A 53 -14.48 -2.66 8.31
C THR A 53 -13.78 -1.33 8.61
N SER A 54 -12.89 -0.89 7.72
CA SER A 54 -12.20 0.40 7.86
C SER A 54 -13.02 1.60 7.37
N GLY A 55 -14.27 1.40 6.94
CA GLY A 55 -15.16 2.46 6.44
C GLY A 55 -14.82 3.00 5.05
N HIS A 56 -13.83 2.43 4.36
CA HIS A 56 -13.39 2.95 3.06
C HIS A 56 -14.40 2.70 1.95
N LEU A 57 -14.95 1.48 1.85
CA LEU A 57 -15.97 1.20 0.86
C LEU A 57 -17.26 2.01 1.10
N PRO A 58 -17.79 2.10 2.33
CA PRO A 58 -18.94 2.95 2.62
C PRO A 58 -18.78 4.43 2.22
N HIS A 59 -17.57 4.98 2.31
CA HIS A 59 -17.35 6.42 2.11
C HIS A 59 -16.69 6.79 0.78
N TYR A 60 -15.90 5.89 0.18
CA TYR A 60 -15.02 6.19 -0.95
C TYR A 60 -15.17 5.22 -2.13
N ALA A 61 -16.20 4.35 -2.15
CA ALA A 61 -16.39 3.39 -3.24
C ALA A 61 -16.36 4.02 -4.64
N GLU A 62 -16.91 5.23 -4.81
CA GLU A 62 -16.91 5.92 -6.11
C GLU A 62 -15.51 6.37 -6.57
N GLY A 63 -14.59 6.61 -5.64
CA GLY A 63 -13.21 6.99 -5.93
C GLY A 63 -12.23 5.83 -5.98
N MET A 64 -12.68 4.61 -5.69
CA MET A 64 -11.85 3.41 -5.71
C MET A 64 -11.93 2.70 -7.05
N TYR A 65 -10.87 1.96 -7.40
CA TYR A 65 -10.94 1.02 -8.51
C TYR A 65 -12.04 -0.03 -8.25
N PRO A 66 -12.75 -0.49 -9.29
CA PRO A 66 -13.78 -1.51 -9.15
C PRO A 66 -13.21 -2.82 -8.58
N PRO A 67 -14.06 -3.65 -7.94
CA PRO A 67 -13.59 -4.91 -7.36
C PRO A 67 -13.09 -5.88 -8.43
N MET A 68 -12.01 -6.57 -8.11
CA MET A 68 -11.57 -7.79 -8.77
C MET A 68 -12.30 -8.98 -8.14
N LYS A 69 -13.09 -9.70 -8.94
CA LYS A 69 -13.84 -10.88 -8.48
C LYS A 69 -12.96 -12.13 -8.54
N MET A 70 -12.82 -12.80 -7.40
CA MET A 70 -12.06 -14.04 -7.25
C MET A 70 -13.00 -15.15 -6.74
N ASP A 71 -12.56 -16.41 -6.82
CA ASP A 71 -13.34 -17.56 -6.35
C ASP A 71 -13.68 -17.49 -4.85
N ASP A 72 -12.84 -16.83 -4.05
CA ASP A 72 -12.97 -16.70 -2.60
C ASP A 72 -13.44 -15.31 -2.14
N GLY A 73 -13.92 -14.47 -3.06
CA GLY A 73 -14.53 -13.17 -2.77
C GLY A 73 -14.05 -12.01 -3.64
N ASP A 74 -14.46 -10.80 -3.27
CA ASP A 74 -14.10 -9.57 -3.96
C ASP A 74 -12.84 -8.94 -3.33
N TYR A 75 -11.94 -8.48 -4.19
CA TYR A 75 -10.71 -7.79 -3.80
C TYR A 75 -10.68 -6.38 -4.37
N TYR A 76 -10.11 -5.44 -3.63
CA TYR A 76 -9.97 -4.05 -4.04
C TYR A 76 -8.51 -3.63 -4.02
N LEU A 77 -8.13 -2.78 -5.00
CA LEU A 77 -6.87 -2.05 -4.94
C LEU A 77 -6.91 -1.10 -3.75
N LYS A 78 -5.87 -1.13 -2.92
CA LYS A 78 -5.80 -0.26 -1.74
C LYS A 78 -5.78 1.21 -2.17
N ALA A 79 -6.63 2.01 -1.53
CA ALA A 79 -6.56 3.46 -1.62
C ALA A 79 -5.48 4.04 -0.66
N MET A 80 -5.18 3.32 0.43
CA MET A 80 -4.18 3.70 1.42
C MET A 80 -3.72 2.49 2.25
N ASN A 81 -2.64 2.69 3.02
CA ASN A 81 -2.03 1.64 3.83
C ASN A 81 -2.68 1.44 5.22
N CYS A 82 -3.43 2.44 5.72
CA CYS A 82 -3.94 2.48 7.09
C CYS A 82 -4.72 1.22 7.53
N PRO A 83 -5.66 0.65 6.73
CA PRO A 83 -6.39 -0.55 7.14
C PRO A 83 -5.47 -1.75 7.44
N MET A 84 -4.41 -1.91 6.64
CA MET A 84 -3.45 -3.00 6.81
C MET A 84 -2.46 -2.72 7.94
N HIS A 85 -2.06 -1.46 8.15
CA HIS A 85 -1.22 -1.10 9.31
C HIS A 85 -1.95 -1.32 10.64
N HIS A 86 -3.27 -1.13 10.71
CA HIS A 86 -4.05 -1.49 11.88
C HIS A 86 -4.01 -2.99 12.16
N LEU A 87 -4.10 -3.84 11.13
CA LEU A 87 -3.94 -5.30 11.29
C LEU A 87 -2.54 -5.67 11.80
N VAL A 88 -1.48 -5.06 11.25
CA VAL A 88 -0.10 -5.27 11.74
C VAL A 88 0.00 -4.89 13.22
N PHE A 89 -0.56 -3.75 13.62
CA PHE A 89 -0.56 -3.31 15.01
C PHE A 89 -1.33 -4.26 15.93
N THR A 90 -2.51 -4.74 15.52
CA THR A 90 -3.30 -5.72 16.27
C THR A 90 -2.54 -7.05 16.44
N ASN A 91 -1.80 -7.47 15.42
CA ASN A 91 -0.98 -8.69 15.45
C ASN A 91 0.42 -8.48 16.08
N ARG A 92 0.78 -7.25 16.48
CA ARG A 92 2.13 -6.88 16.95
C ARG A 92 2.58 -7.64 18.21
N LYS A 93 1.65 -8.19 19.01
CA LYS A 93 1.99 -9.08 20.13
C LYS A 93 2.71 -10.36 19.70
N GLU A 94 2.51 -10.80 18.46
CA GLU A 94 3.10 -12.03 17.89
C GLU A 94 4.36 -11.74 17.06
N VAL A 95 4.44 -10.57 16.42
CA VAL A 95 5.48 -10.23 15.43
C VAL A 95 6.75 -9.64 16.04
N LEU A 96 6.66 -8.93 17.17
CA LEU A 96 7.82 -8.25 17.79
C LEU A 96 8.59 -9.04 18.84
N GLN A 97 8.25 -10.31 19.10
CA GLN A 97 9.03 -11.15 20.01
C GLN A 97 10.48 -11.42 19.54
N GLY A 98 10.88 -10.93 18.36
CA GLY A 98 12.24 -11.08 17.83
C GLY A 98 12.88 -9.83 17.22
N SER A 99 12.28 -8.63 17.34
CA SER A 99 12.90 -7.42 16.76
C SER A 99 13.84 -6.75 17.78
N PRO A 100 15.14 -6.56 17.48
CA PRO A 100 16.06 -5.90 18.39
C PRO A 100 15.81 -4.39 18.38
N HIS A 101 15.20 -3.89 19.45
CA HIS A 101 15.46 -2.54 19.94
C HIS A 101 16.29 -2.63 21.22
#